data_AF-A0A941S614-F1
#
_entry.id   AF-A0A941S614-F1
#
_cell.length_a   1.000
_cell.length_b   1.000
_cell.length_c   1.000
_cell.angle_alpha   90.00
_cell.angle_beta   90.00
_cell.angle_gamma   90.00
#
_symmetry.space_group_name_H-M   'P 1'
#
loop_
_entity.id
_entity.type
_entity.pdbx_description
1 polymer ?
#
loop_
_entity_poly.entity_id
_entity_poly.type
_entity_poly.pdbx_seq_one_letter_code
_entity_poly.pdbx_strand_id
1 'polypeptide(L)'
;MNGRMARVKAVKAGPDFTLDIEWADGSKAKADLTGLIHSSKHFGAFAEDEKAFRHVKPVSWGDGIEWDNGLDYSANTLKELADEQKPMSGAHLAEFVARRKLNNAEAAKLLHCTTKTLRSFFKLKTLPEYVAFAVRRFDNDPTIFAAHYRPVAVRPRGRPKASARS
;
A
#
# COMPACT_ATOMS: atom_id res chain seq x y z
N MET A 1 -10.09 7.19 -9.49
CA MET A 1 -8.74 7.76 -9.35
C MET A 1 -8.74 9.16 -9.93
N ASN A 2 -8.75 10.21 -9.12
CA ASN A 2 -8.46 11.56 -9.61
C ASN A 2 -6.94 11.67 -9.68
N GLY A 3 -6.39 11.34 -10.86
CA GLY A 3 -4.97 11.33 -11.13
C GLY A 3 -4.39 12.73 -11.13
N ARG A 4 -4.07 13.25 -9.94
CA ARG A 4 -3.08 14.32 -9.84
C ARG A 4 -1.75 13.69 -10.25
N MET A 5 -1.23 14.07 -11.42
CA MET A 5 0.05 13.55 -11.92
C MET A 5 1.11 13.80 -10.85
N ALA A 6 1.73 12.73 -10.36
CA ALA A 6 2.83 12.86 -9.43
C ALA A 6 3.98 13.59 -10.13
N ARG A 7 4.59 14.55 -9.45
CA ARG A 7 5.76 15.28 -9.97
C ARG A 7 6.91 15.17 -9.00
N VAL A 8 8.04 14.68 -9.48
CA VAL A 8 9.29 14.58 -8.73
C VAL A 8 9.95 15.96 -8.73
N LYS A 9 10.19 16.50 -7.53
CA LYS A 9 10.93 17.75 -7.34
C LYS A 9 12.41 17.49 -7.14
N ALA A 10 12.73 16.47 -6.34
CA ALA A 10 14.10 16.03 -6.11
C ALA A 10 14.11 14.52 -5.82
N VAL A 11 15.23 13.89 -6.16
CA VAL A 11 15.48 12.48 -5.86
C VAL A 11 16.94 12.32 -5.48
N LYS A 12 17.20 11.43 -4.54
CA LYS A 12 18.56 11.05 -4.12
C LYS A 12 18.65 9.54 -3.98
N ALA A 13 19.69 8.94 -4.53
CA ALA A 13 19.99 7.54 -4.31
C ALA A 13 20.53 7.30 -2.89
N GLY A 14 19.95 6.31 -2.22
CA GLY A 14 20.43 5.73 -0.97
C GLY A 14 21.19 4.42 -1.21
N PRO A 15 21.51 3.68 -0.14
CA PRO A 15 22.08 2.33 -0.25
C PRO A 15 21.06 1.34 -0.82
N ASP A 16 21.54 0.18 -1.27
CA ASP A 16 20.70 -0.98 -1.65
C ASP A 16 19.58 -0.63 -2.63
N PHE A 17 19.91 0.16 -3.66
CA PHE A 17 18.95 0.60 -4.69
C PHE A 17 17.72 1.36 -4.16
N THR A 18 17.86 2.03 -3.03
CA THR A 18 16.79 2.88 -2.48
C THR A 18 16.86 4.30 -3.02
N LEU A 19 15.70 4.97 -3.08
CA LEU A 19 15.54 6.36 -3.47
C LEU A 19 14.81 7.14 -2.37
N ASP A 20 15.38 8.27 -1.97
CA ASP A 20 14.68 9.30 -1.20
C ASP A 20 14.09 10.32 -2.19
N ILE A 21 12.77 10.49 -2.16
CA ILE A 21 12.02 11.26 -3.14
C ILE A 21 11.32 12.43 -2.45
N GLU A 22 11.46 13.62 -3.01
CA GLU A 22 10.66 14.80 -2.68
C GLU A 22 9.72 15.11 -3.85
N TRP A 23 8.42 15.15 -3.55
CA TRP A 23 7.37 15.45 -4.52
C TRP A 23 7.12 16.96 -4.60
N ALA A 24 6.56 17.43 -5.72
CA ALA A 24 6.24 18.84 -5.93
C ALA A 24 5.21 19.41 -4.93
N ASP A 25 4.41 18.55 -4.29
CA ASP A 25 3.48 18.94 -3.22
C ASP A 25 4.16 19.05 -1.84
N GLY A 26 5.48 18.86 -1.77
CA GLY A 26 6.28 18.92 -0.55
C GLY A 26 6.28 17.62 0.25
N SER A 27 5.49 16.62 -0.14
CA SER A 27 5.54 15.31 0.50
C SER A 27 6.85 14.59 0.18
N LYS A 28 7.25 13.68 1.08
CA LYS A 28 8.46 12.86 0.92
C LYS A 28 8.10 11.39 0.95
N ALA A 29 8.84 10.59 0.20
CA ALA A 29 8.70 9.14 0.19
C ALA A 29 10.07 8.47 0.06
N LYS A 30 10.13 7.22 0.49
CA LYS A 30 11.24 6.32 0.20
C LYS A 30 10.73 5.21 -0.70
N ALA A 31 11.50 4.85 -1.72
CA ALA A 31 11.22 3.71 -2.59
C ALA A 31 12.45 2.79 -2.64
N ASP A 32 12.22 1.48 -2.59
CA ASP A 32 13.22 0.46 -2.80
C ASP A 32 13.03 -0.15 -4.19
N LEU A 33 14.01 0.00 -5.07
CA LEU A 33 13.95 -0.47 -6.45
C LEU A 33 14.59 -1.86 -6.63
N THR A 34 15.04 -2.52 -5.56
CA THR A 34 15.68 -3.84 -5.61
C THR A 34 14.84 -4.84 -6.41
N GLY A 35 13.54 -4.91 -6.11
CA GLY A 35 12.62 -5.80 -6.84
C GLY A 35 12.52 -5.48 -8.35
N LEU A 36 12.56 -4.20 -8.72
CA LEU A 36 12.54 -3.77 -10.12
C LEU A 36 13.84 -4.15 -10.85
N ILE A 37 14.99 -3.88 -10.21
CA ILE A 37 16.31 -4.17 -10.76
C ILE A 37 16.50 -5.67 -10.98
N HIS A 38 16.05 -6.51 -10.03
CA HIS A 38 16.15 -7.95 -10.16
C HIS A 38 15.17 -8.56 -11.18
N SER A 39 13.99 -7.97 -11.36
CA SER A 39 12.95 -8.54 -12.23
C SER A 39 12.98 -8.01 -13.66
N SER A 40 13.57 -6.83 -13.90
CA SER A 40 13.60 -6.20 -15.23
C SER A 40 14.98 -6.32 -15.88
N LYS A 41 15.03 -6.90 -17.07
CA LYS A 41 16.25 -6.99 -17.88
C LYS A 41 16.90 -5.62 -18.13
N HIS A 42 16.09 -4.57 -18.28
CA HIS A 42 16.59 -3.22 -18.57
C HIS A 42 17.26 -2.59 -17.33
N PHE A 43 16.63 -2.73 -16.16
CA PHE A 43 17.16 -2.18 -14.90
C PHE A 43 18.25 -3.06 -14.27
N GLY A 44 18.38 -4.32 -14.70
CA GLY A 44 19.40 -5.25 -14.21
C GLY A 44 20.84 -4.76 -14.37
N ALA A 45 21.11 -3.84 -15.29
CA ALA A 45 22.43 -3.21 -15.44
C ALA A 45 22.93 -2.53 -14.15
N PHE A 46 22.02 -2.05 -13.29
CA PHE A 46 22.39 -1.45 -12.00
C PHE A 46 22.90 -2.46 -10.97
N ALA A 47 22.59 -3.75 -11.13
CA ALA A 47 23.15 -4.80 -10.28
C ALA A 47 24.65 -5.02 -10.55
N GLU A 48 25.09 -4.78 -11.78
CA GLU A 48 26.49 -4.88 -12.20
C GLU A 48 27.25 -3.57 -11.96
N ASP A 49 26.56 -2.42 -12.07
CA ASP A 49 27.10 -1.08 -11.82
C ASP A 49 26.21 -0.26 -10.88
N GLU A 50 26.42 -0.44 -9.58
CA GLU A 50 25.71 0.34 -8.54
C GLU A 50 26.04 1.83 -8.61
N LYS A 51 27.20 2.21 -9.17
CA LYS A 51 27.56 3.64 -9.28
C LYS A 51 26.67 4.33 -10.30
N ALA A 52 26.34 3.66 -11.40
CA ALA A 52 25.38 4.19 -12.38
C ALA A 52 24.02 4.48 -11.74
N PHE A 53 23.55 3.65 -10.79
CA PHE A 53 22.30 3.89 -10.08
C PHE A 53 22.29 5.22 -9.29
N ARG A 54 23.45 5.64 -8.78
CA ARG A 54 23.58 6.85 -7.94
C ARG A 54 23.43 8.15 -8.73
N HIS A 55 23.49 8.08 -10.06
CA HIS A 55 23.37 9.22 -10.96
C HIS A 55 21.91 9.54 -11.34
N VAL A 56 20.95 9.07 -10.53
CA VAL A 56 19.53 9.35 -10.70
C VAL A 56 19.24 10.86 -10.60
N LYS A 57 18.41 11.37 -11.50
CA LYS A 57 17.93 12.76 -11.49
C LYS A 57 16.47 12.85 -11.96
N PRO A 58 15.72 13.89 -11.57
CA PRO A 58 14.38 14.10 -12.12
C PRO A 58 14.45 14.42 -13.63
N VAL A 59 13.51 13.90 -14.40
CA VAL A 59 13.30 14.30 -15.80
C VAL A 59 12.84 15.76 -15.85
N SER A 60 13.10 16.46 -16.96
CA SER A 60 12.55 17.80 -17.20
C SER A 60 11.05 17.85 -16.92
N TRP A 61 10.60 18.84 -16.12
CA TRP A 61 9.23 19.01 -15.60
C TRP A 61 8.77 18.05 -14.49
N GLY A 62 9.59 17.09 -14.09
CA GLY A 62 9.35 16.20 -12.95
C GLY A 62 8.41 15.04 -13.23
N ASP A 63 8.14 14.72 -14.49
CA ASP A 63 7.23 13.62 -14.89
C ASP A 63 7.83 12.22 -14.69
N GLY A 64 9.09 12.14 -14.25
CA GLY A 64 9.80 10.90 -13.92
C GLY A 64 11.18 11.15 -13.33
N ILE A 65 11.93 10.07 -13.22
CA ILE A 65 13.37 10.06 -12.93
C ILE A 65 14.10 9.40 -14.09
N GLU A 66 15.34 9.80 -14.31
CA GLU A 66 16.22 9.24 -15.34
C GLU A 66 17.63 9.02 -14.77
N TRP A 67 18.37 8.16 -15.46
CA TRP A 67 19.79 7.89 -15.23
C TRP A 67 20.60 8.25 -16.47
N ASP A 68 21.90 8.45 -16.32
CA ASP A 68 22.80 8.86 -17.41
C ASP A 68 22.93 7.82 -18.53
N ASN A 69 22.54 6.56 -18.27
CA ASN A 69 22.50 5.49 -19.28
C ASN A 69 21.22 5.49 -20.13
N GLY A 70 20.35 6.50 -19.99
CA GLY A 70 19.12 6.66 -20.76
C GLY A 70 17.92 5.87 -20.24
N LEU A 71 18.05 5.15 -19.12
CA LEU A 71 16.90 4.55 -18.45
C LEU A 71 16.07 5.63 -17.74
N ASP A 72 14.75 5.47 -17.76
CA ASP A 72 13.80 6.34 -17.09
C ASP A 72 12.72 5.54 -16.33
N TYR A 73 12.10 6.18 -15.35
CA TYR A 73 11.00 5.62 -14.59
C TYR A 73 9.95 6.69 -14.26
N SER A 74 8.70 6.43 -14.62
CA SER A 74 7.64 7.44 -14.51
C SER A 74 7.36 7.83 -13.06
N ALA A 75 7.03 9.10 -12.83
CA ALA A 75 6.73 9.60 -11.49
C ALA A 75 5.50 8.93 -10.87
N ASN A 76 4.49 8.59 -11.70
CA ASN A 76 3.28 7.90 -11.23
C ASN A 76 3.60 6.46 -10.78
N THR A 77 4.35 5.70 -11.58
CA THR A 77 4.75 4.33 -11.21
C THR A 77 5.68 4.34 -10.00
N LEU A 78 6.57 5.34 -9.90
CA LEU A 78 7.41 5.52 -8.72
C LEU A 78 6.59 5.84 -7.46
N LYS A 79 5.55 6.66 -7.59
CA LYS A 79 4.64 6.98 -6.49
C LYS A 79 3.87 5.74 -6.02
N GLU A 80 3.37 4.95 -6.96
CA GLU A 80 2.66 3.69 -6.67
C GLU A 80 3.58 2.69 -5.97
N LEU A 81 4.81 2.51 -6.47
CA LEU A 81 5.81 1.65 -5.83
C LEU A 81 6.08 2.09 -4.38
N ALA A 82 6.35 3.38 -4.17
CA ALA A 82 6.62 3.93 -2.86
C ALA A 82 5.41 3.77 -1.91
N ASP A 83 4.20 3.98 -2.40
CA ASP A 83 2.97 3.82 -1.60
C ASP A 83 2.71 2.36 -1.22
N GLU A 84 3.01 1.41 -2.10
CA GLU A 84 2.89 -0.02 -1.80
C GLU A 84 3.91 -0.50 -0.77
N GLN A 85 5.07 0.15 -0.69
CA GLN A 85 6.11 -0.18 0.30
C GLN A 85 5.91 0.47 1.67
N LYS A 86 4.99 1.44 1.79
CA LYS A 86 4.74 2.13 3.06
C LYS A 86 4.23 1.16 4.13
N PRO A 87 4.90 1.02 5.29
CA PRO A 87 4.39 0.22 6.38
C PRO A 87 2.98 0.64 6.79
N MET A 88 2.08 -0.32 6.97
CA MET A 88 0.73 -0.08 7.45
C MET A 88 0.62 -0.55 8.90
N SER A 89 0.08 0.29 9.78
CA SER A 89 -0.16 -0.05 11.19
C SER A 89 -1.57 -0.60 11.44
N GLY A 90 -1.79 -1.18 12.61
CA GLY A 90 -3.11 -1.60 13.06
C GLY A 90 -4.14 -0.46 13.15
N ALA A 91 -3.68 0.78 13.34
CA ALA A 91 -4.55 1.96 13.32
C ALA A 91 -5.15 2.21 11.93
N HIS A 92 -4.35 2.08 10.86
CA HIS A 92 -4.84 2.19 9.49
C HIS A 92 -5.87 1.10 9.16
N LEU A 93 -5.66 -0.12 9.66
CA LEU A 93 -6.65 -1.20 9.53
C LEU A 93 -7.95 -0.87 10.27
N ALA A 94 -7.88 -0.27 11.47
CA ALA A 94 -9.06 0.16 12.21
C ALA A 94 -9.82 1.28 11.46
N GLU A 95 -9.11 2.24 10.88
CA GLU A 95 -9.69 3.31 10.05
C GLU A 95 -10.35 2.74 8.79
N PHE A 96 -9.72 1.78 8.11
CA PHE A 96 -10.32 1.08 6.98
C PHE A 96 -11.64 0.40 7.36
N VAL A 97 -11.64 -0.37 8.45
CA VAL A 97 -12.84 -1.07 8.96
C VAL A 97 -13.96 -0.08 9.28
N ALA A 98 -13.64 1.02 9.97
CA ALA A 98 -14.60 2.06 10.32
C ALA A 98 -15.17 2.76 9.07
N ARG A 99 -14.30 3.17 8.13
CA ARG A 99 -14.70 3.87 6.90
C ARG A 99 -15.56 2.99 5.99
N ARG A 100 -15.26 1.68 5.93
CA ARG A 100 -16.07 0.69 5.20
C ARG A 100 -17.29 0.22 5.98
N LYS A 101 -17.52 0.72 7.20
CA LYS A 101 -18.64 0.36 8.09
C LYS A 101 -18.74 -1.15 8.34
N LEU A 102 -17.59 -1.83 8.37
CA LEU A 102 -17.52 -3.26 8.61
C LEU A 102 -17.58 -3.53 10.11
N ASN A 103 -18.31 -4.57 10.50
CA ASN A 103 -18.15 -5.12 11.83
C ASN A 103 -16.93 -6.06 11.89
N ASN A 104 -16.47 -6.39 13.10
CA ASN A 104 -15.28 -7.23 13.29
C ASN A 104 -15.41 -8.64 12.67
N ALA A 105 -16.62 -9.20 12.58
CA ALA A 105 -16.81 -10.51 11.95
C ALA A 105 -16.68 -10.42 10.42
N GLU A 106 -17.22 -9.36 9.82
CA GLU A 106 -17.07 -9.09 8.39
C GLU A 106 -15.62 -8.79 8.01
N ALA A 107 -14.94 -7.93 8.76
CA ALA A 107 -13.53 -7.62 8.53
C ALA A 107 -12.63 -8.86 8.68
N ALA A 108 -12.89 -9.70 9.68
CA ALA A 108 -12.16 -10.95 9.85
C ALA A 108 -12.38 -11.91 8.68
N LYS A 109 -13.63 -12.02 8.19
CA LYS A 109 -13.97 -12.85 7.03
C LYS A 109 -13.32 -12.32 5.75
N LEU A 110 -13.34 -11.00 5.54
CA LEU A 110 -12.72 -10.34 4.38
C LEU A 110 -11.20 -10.57 4.35
N LEU A 111 -10.54 -10.55 5.51
CA LEU A 111 -9.11 -10.79 5.65
C LEU A 111 -8.74 -12.26 5.88
N HIS A 112 -9.69 -13.19 5.72
CA HIS A 112 -9.50 -14.63 5.90
C HIS A 112 -8.84 -15.01 7.23
N CYS A 113 -9.21 -14.35 8.33
CA CYS A 113 -8.68 -14.61 9.66
C CYS A 113 -9.77 -14.73 10.73
N THR A 114 -9.37 -15.06 11.96
CA THR A 114 -10.31 -15.09 13.10
C THR A 114 -10.54 -13.69 13.65
N THR A 115 -11.68 -13.45 14.30
CA THR A 115 -11.94 -12.16 14.99
C THR A 115 -10.93 -11.88 16.11
N LYS A 116 -10.34 -12.92 16.71
CA LYS A 116 -9.24 -12.80 17.67
C LYS A 116 -7.97 -12.29 16.98
N THR A 117 -7.63 -12.87 15.83
CA THR A 117 -6.48 -12.46 15.01
C THR A 117 -6.64 -11.01 14.55
N LEU A 118 -7.81 -10.65 14.03
CA LEU A 118 -8.12 -9.27 13.64
C LEU A 118 -7.89 -8.28 14.79
N ARG A 119 -8.38 -8.60 16.01
CA ARG A 119 -8.15 -7.75 17.19
C ARG A 119 -6.69 -7.64 17.57
N SER A 120 -5.88 -8.67 17.31
CA SER A 120 -4.43 -8.60 17.49
C SER A 120 -3.80 -7.64 16.47
N PHE A 121 -4.24 -7.71 15.20
CA PHE A 121 -3.74 -6.83 14.13
C PHE A 121 -3.97 -5.34 14.44
N PHE A 122 -5.11 -4.97 15.01
CA PHE A 122 -5.37 -3.57 15.41
C PHE A 122 -4.34 -2.99 16.39
N LYS A 123 -3.61 -3.83 17.13
CA LYS A 123 -2.62 -3.40 18.12
C LYS A 123 -1.20 -3.34 17.57
N LEU A 124 -0.97 -3.83 16.36
CA LEU A 124 0.38 -3.90 15.79
C LEU A 124 0.84 -2.52 15.32
N LYS A 125 2.09 -2.18 15.63
CA LYS A 125 2.76 -1.00 15.06
C LYS A 125 2.96 -1.15 13.55
N THR A 126 3.22 -2.37 13.11
CA THR A 126 3.37 -2.74 11.69
C THR A 126 2.59 -4.04 11.44
N LEU A 127 1.69 -4.02 10.47
CA LEU A 127 0.92 -5.18 10.04
C LEU A 127 1.80 -6.15 9.25
N PRO A 128 1.47 -7.46 9.25
CA PRO A 128 2.04 -8.38 8.28
C PRO A 128 1.77 -7.90 6.85
N GLU A 129 2.74 -8.08 5.96
CA GLU A 129 2.70 -7.52 4.60
C GLU A 129 1.48 -7.96 3.81
N TYR A 130 1.11 -9.24 3.88
CA TYR A 130 -0.07 -9.77 3.20
C TYR A 130 -1.39 -9.11 3.67
N VAL A 131 -1.47 -8.71 4.95
CA VAL A 131 -2.64 -7.99 5.50
C VAL A 131 -2.64 -6.56 4.98
N ALA A 132 -1.50 -5.88 5.03
CA ALA A 132 -1.37 -4.52 4.50
C ALA A 132 -1.73 -4.47 3.01
N PHE A 133 -1.20 -5.40 2.22
CA PHE A 133 -1.53 -5.58 0.80
C PHE A 133 -3.03 -5.76 0.59
N ALA A 134 -3.66 -6.72 1.29
CA ALA A 134 -5.10 -6.96 1.16
C ALA A 134 -5.93 -5.71 1.49
N VAL A 135 -5.59 -5.01 2.58
CA VAL A 135 -6.27 -3.76 2.96
C VAL A 135 -6.13 -2.70 1.87
N ARG A 136 -4.91 -2.47 1.32
CA ARG A 136 -4.71 -1.50 0.23
C ARG A 136 -5.55 -1.85 -1.00
N ARG A 137 -5.58 -3.13 -1.39
CA ARG A 137 -6.32 -3.58 -2.57
C ARG A 137 -7.84 -3.42 -2.39
N PHE A 138 -8.36 -3.82 -1.23
CA PHE A 138 -9.77 -3.60 -0.89
C PHE A 138 -10.13 -2.12 -0.79
N ASP A 139 -9.17 -1.26 -0.44
CA ASP A 139 -9.43 0.15 -0.31
C ASP A 139 -9.41 0.90 -1.65
N ASN A 140 -8.47 0.55 -2.52
CA ASN A 140 -8.26 1.24 -3.79
C ASN A 140 -9.14 0.72 -4.93
N ASP A 141 -9.61 -0.53 -4.84
CA ASP A 141 -10.38 -1.18 -5.91
C ASP A 141 -11.77 -1.64 -5.40
N PRO A 142 -12.84 -0.90 -5.76
CA PRO A 142 -14.22 -1.28 -5.42
C PRO A 142 -14.64 -2.64 -5.98
N THR A 143 -14.10 -3.04 -7.14
CA THR A 143 -14.41 -4.32 -7.78
C THR A 143 -13.82 -5.47 -6.98
N ILE A 144 -12.56 -5.36 -6.57
CA ILE A 144 -11.92 -6.35 -5.68
C ILE A 144 -12.67 -6.40 -4.35
N PHE A 145 -13.02 -5.26 -3.75
CA PHE A 145 -13.82 -5.26 -2.52
C PHE A 145 -15.16 -6.00 -2.70
N ALA A 146 -15.94 -5.68 -3.74
CA ALA A 146 -17.23 -6.30 -3.99
C ALA A 146 -17.12 -7.82 -4.26
N ALA A 147 -16.04 -8.26 -4.92
CA ALA A 147 -15.80 -9.67 -5.20
C ALA A 147 -15.62 -10.51 -3.91
N HIS A 148 -14.98 -9.94 -2.88
CA HIS A 148 -14.60 -10.66 -1.67
C HIS A 148 -15.49 -10.37 -0.44
N TYR A 149 -16.14 -9.21 -0.38
CA TYR A 149 -17.00 -8.85 0.75
C TYR A 149 -18.22 -9.78 0.83
N ARG A 150 -18.48 -10.30 2.03
CA ARG A 150 -19.66 -11.10 2.33
C ARG A 150 -20.28 -10.59 3.63
N PRO A 151 -21.49 -10.03 3.60
CA PRO A 151 -22.14 -9.55 4.82
C PRO A 151 -22.34 -10.71 5.79
N VAL A 152 -22.16 -10.42 7.08
CA VAL A 152 -22.38 -11.39 8.16
C VAL A 152 -23.54 -10.89 9.00
N ALA A 153 -24.62 -11.67 9.06
CA ALA A 153 -25.75 -11.36 9.92
C ALA A 153 -25.28 -11.35 11.39
N VAL A 154 -25.18 -10.16 11.98
CA VAL A 154 -24.94 -10.03 13.41
C VAL A 154 -26.25 -10.32 14.10
N ARG A 155 -26.41 -11.55 14.62
CA ARG A 155 -27.56 -11.85 15.48
C ARG A 155 -27.51 -10.91 16.68
N PRO A 156 -28.59 -10.17 16.98
CA PRO A 156 -28.63 -9.32 18.17
C PRO A 156 -28.36 -10.19 19.39
N ARG A 157 -27.44 -9.75 20.27
CA ARG A 157 -27.24 -10.40 21.57
C ARG A 157 -28.46 -10.10 22.44
N GLY A 158 -29.43 -11.01 22.40
CA GLY A 158 -30.59 -11.00 23.27
C GLY A 158 -31.14 -12.43 23.39
N ARG A 159 -31.34 -12.89 24.63
CA ARG A 159 -32.18 -14.05 24.93
C ARG A 159 -33.57 -13.78 24.32
N PRO A 160 -34.21 -14.71 23.60
CA PRO A 160 -35.60 -14.54 23.22
C PRO A 160 -36.39 -14.24 24.49
N LYS A 161 -37.06 -13.07 24.56
CA LYS A 161 -38.07 -12.85 25.59
C LYS A 161 -39.11 -13.95 25.36
N ALA A 162 -39.22 -14.88 26.30
CA ALA A 162 -40.30 -15.85 26.29
C ALA A 162 -41.60 -15.05 26.24
N SER A 163 -42.33 -15.18 25.13
CA SER A 163 -43.70 -14.70 25.04
C SER A 163 -44.48 -15.43 26.13
N ALA A 164 -44.95 -14.68 27.13
CA ALA A 164 -45.92 -15.18 28.09
C ALA A 164 -47.14 -15.68 27.30
N ARG A 165 -47.42 -16.97 27.39
CA ARG A 165 -48.69 -17.53 26.89
C ARG A 165 -49.78 -17.00 27.81
N SER A 166 -50.74 -16.30 27.20
CA SER A 166 -52.05 -15.99 27.78
C SER A 166 -52.91 -17.23 27.86
#